data_AF-A0A643EWI1-F1
#
_entry.id   AF-A0A643EWI1-F1
#
_cell.length_a   1.000
_cell.length_b   1.000
_cell.length_c   1.000
_cell.angle_alpha   90.00
_cell.angle_beta   90.00
_cell.angle_gamma   90.00
#
_symmetry.space_group_name_H-M   'P 1'
#
loop_
_entity.id
_entity.type
_entity.pdbx_description
1 polymer ?
#
loop_
_entity_poly.entity_id
_entity_poly.type
_entity_poly.pdbx_seq_one_letter_code
_entity_poly.pdbx_strand_id
1 'polypeptide(L)'
;MKYDKLNLRRFFRNRFESFVDHDDVSGAYVNDGVPLTLGDVCKLLEDDIEPFPLNYDQDFRKVCGHEYLIWLRQPRTYGDVARLLAYRVKALNNGVQRPSGRWVSALLRGEEITQSNIHLSANRLTDTITN
;
A
#
# COMPACT_ATOMS: atom_id res chain seq x y z
N MET A 1 -1.70 -17.86 -16.75
CA MET A 1 -3.12 -17.48 -16.58
C MET A 1 -3.24 -15.98 -16.80
N LYS A 2 -4.13 -15.51 -17.68
CA LYS A 2 -4.30 -14.08 -17.97
C LYS A 2 -5.61 -13.63 -17.34
N TYR A 3 -5.54 -12.82 -16.29
CA TYR A 3 -6.72 -12.23 -15.67
C TYR A 3 -7.13 -10.98 -16.47
N ASP A 4 -8.42 -10.78 -16.70
CA ASP A 4 -8.90 -9.51 -17.25
C ASP A 4 -8.82 -8.38 -16.20
N LYS A 5 -8.78 -7.14 -16.68
CA LYS A 5 -8.62 -5.94 -15.84
C LYS A 5 -9.77 -5.77 -14.85
N LEU A 6 -11.00 -6.12 -15.22
CA LEU A 6 -12.17 -5.99 -14.35
C LEU A 6 -12.05 -6.91 -13.12
N ASN A 7 -11.65 -8.16 -13.36
CA ASN A 7 -11.40 -9.13 -12.32
C ASN A 7 -10.20 -8.71 -11.45
N LEU A 8 -9.11 -8.22 -12.04
CA LEU A 8 -7.98 -7.69 -11.26
C LEU A 8 -8.39 -6.55 -10.32
N ARG A 9 -9.20 -5.59 -10.79
CA ARG A 9 -9.71 -4.49 -9.96
C ARG A 9 -10.61 -5.01 -8.84
N ARG A 10 -11.45 -6.02 -9.09
CA ARG A 10 -12.25 -6.69 -8.05
C ARG A 10 -11.36 -7.36 -7.01
N PHE A 11 -10.40 -8.15 -7.46
CA PHE A 11 -9.45 -8.85 -6.58
C PHE A 11 -8.69 -7.87 -5.71
N PHE A 12 -8.26 -6.75 -6.29
CA PHE A 12 -7.57 -5.68 -5.59
C PHE A 12 -8.40 -5.14 -4.43
N ARG A 13 -9.67 -4.78 -4.67
CA ARG A 13 -10.56 -4.25 -3.63
C ARG A 13 -10.76 -5.24 -2.50
N ASN A 14 -10.98 -6.53 -2.82
CA ASN A 14 -11.10 -7.59 -1.81
C ASN A 14 -9.86 -7.68 -0.90
N ARG A 15 -8.65 -7.58 -1.47
CA ARG A 15 -7.41 -7.65 -0.69
C ARG A 15 -7.14 -6.36 0.06
N PHE A 16 -7.46 -5.23 -0.55
CA PHE A 16 -7.32 -3.92 0.07
C PHE A 16 -8.16 -3.82 1.34
N GLU A 17 -9.44 -4.19 1.26
CA GLU A 17 -10.35 -4.20 2.43
C GLU A 17 -9.80 -5.09 3.55
N SER A 18 -9.39 -6.32 3.21
CA SER A 18 -8.79 -7.24 4.19
C SER A 18 -7.51 -6.69 4.81
N PHE A 19 -6.62 -6.09 4.01
CA PHE A 19 -5.40 -5.45 4.48
C PHE A 19 -5.69 -4.28 5.41
N VAL A 20 -6.66 -3.43 5.07
CA VAL A 20 -7.00 -2.23 5.86
C VAL A 20 -7.66 -2.56 7.19
N ASP A 21 -8.42 -3.66 7.25
CA ASP A 21 -9.16 -4.05 8.45
C ASP A 21 -8.39 -5.02 9.35
N HIS A 22 -7.48 -5.82 8.78
CA HIS A 22 -6.82 -6.91 9.50
C HIS A 22 -5.28 -6.88 9.43
N ASP A 23 -4.68 -5.89 8.75
CA ASP A 23 -3.25 -5.85 8.41
C ASP A 23 -2.77 -7.13 7.68
N ASP A 24 -3.67 -7.86 7.02
CA ASP A 24 -3.35 -9.08 6.26
C ASP A 24 -2.71 -8.71 4.91
N VAL A 25 -1.38 -8.75 4.87
CA VAL A 25 -0.56 -8.48 3.68
C VAL A 25 -0.70 -9.58 2.63
N SER A 26 -1.00 -10.82 3.05
CA SER A 26 -1.21 -11.92 2.11
C SER A 26 -2.52 -11.70 1.39
N GLY A 27 -3.64 -11.70 2.12
CA GLY A 27 -4.98 -11.56 1.54
C GLY A 27 -5.29 -12.60 0.45
N ALA A 28 -4.49 -13.66 0.33
CA ALA A 28 -4.71 -14.71 -0.66
C ALA A 28 -6.06 -15.39 -0.40
N TYR A 29 -6.78 -15.72 -1.47
CA TYR A 29 -8.12 -16.33 -1.44
C TYR A 29 -9.27 -15.50 -0.85
N VAL A 30 -9.01 -14.29 -0.33
CA VAL A 30 -10.04 -13.45 0.30
C VAL A 30 -11.16 -13.13 -0.70
N ASN A 31 -12.37 -13.60 -0.38
CA ASN A 31 -13.64 -13.28 -1.02
C ASN A 31 -13.78 -13.64 -2.52
N ASP A 32 -12.84 -14.41 -3.10
CA ASP A 32 -12.95 -14.87 -4.51
C ASP A 32 -12.17 -16.15 -4.86
N GLY A 33 -11.50 -16.79 -3.89
CA GLY A 33 -10.83 -18.07 -4.11
C GLY A 33 -9.58 -18.01 -5.00
N VAL A 34 -9.06 -16.81 -5.30
CA VAL A 34 -7.86 -16.65 -6.14
C VAL A 34 -6.58 -16.60 -5.28
N PRO A 35 -5.53 -17.36 -5.63
CA PRO A 35 -4.28 -17.43 -4.87
C PRO A 35 -3.33 -16.24 -5.12
N LEU A 36 -3.87 -15.06 -5.40
CA LEU A 36 -3.07 -13.84 -5.58
C LEU A 36 -3.03 -13.05 -4.28
N THR A 37 -1.83 -12.62 -3.90
CA THR A 37 -1.63 -11.73 -2.75
C THR A 37 -1.95 -10.28 -3.11
N LEU A 38 -2.08 -9.40 -2.10
CA LEU A 38 -2.20 -7.96 -2.36
C LEU A 38 -1.03 -7.44 -3.21
N GLY A 39 0.20 -7.88 -2.91
CA GLY A 39 1.39 -7.50 -3.67
C GLY A 39 1.33 -7.95 -5.14
N ASP A 40 0.87 -9.16 -5.40
CA ASP A 40 0.71 -9.68 -6.76
C ASP A 40 -0.31 -8.86 -7.56
N VAL A 41 -1.46 -8.56 -6.95
CA VAL A 41 -2.50 -7.77 -7.62
C VAL A 41 -2.04 -6.33 -7.85
N CYS A 42 -1.29 -5.73 -6.92
CA CYS A 42 -0.69 -4.41 -7.12
C CYS A 42 0.24 -4.41 -8.34
N LYS A 43 1.12 -5.41 -8.47
CA LYS A 43 2.02 -5.52 -9.61
C LYS A 43 1.27 -5.63 -10.95
N LEU A 44 0.13 -6.33 -10.98
CA LEU A 44 -0.69 -6.47 -12.18
C LEU A 44 -1.50 -5.21 -12.55
N LEU A 45 -1.63 -4.26 -11.61
CA LEU A 45 -2.41 -3.04 -11.77
C LEU A 45 -1.56 -1.76 -11.81
N GLU A 46 -0.23 -1.83 -11.72
CA GLU A 46 0.64 -0.64 -11.57
C GLU A 46 0.48 0.43 -12.66
N ASP A 47 0.11 0.02 -13.87
CA ASP A 47 -0.15 0.88 -15.03
C ASP A 47 -1.65 1.05 -15.35
N ASP A 48 -2.56 0.64 -14.47
CA ASP A 48 -4.00 0.76 -14.70
C ASP A 48 -4.48 2.21 -14.50
N ILE A 49 -4.86 2.87 -15.60
CA ILE A 49 -5.31 4.26 -15.62
C ILE A 49 -6.76 4.45 -15.17
N GLU A 50 -7.49 3.37 -14.87
CA GLU A 50 -8.88 3.48 -14.44
C GLU A 50 -9.01 4.27 -13.13
N PRO A 51 -10.00 5.16 -13.02
CA PRO A 51 -10.31 5.83 -11.77
C PRO A 51 -10.53 4.85 -10.61
N PHE A 52 -9.91 5.15 -9.47
CA PHE A 52 -10.11 4.43 -8.24
C PHE A 52 -11.36 4.97 -7.52
N PRO A 53 -12.24 4.11 -6.97
CA PRO A 53 -13.49 4.56 -6.38
C PRO A 53 -13.29 5.43 -5.12
N LEU A 54 -13.96 6.58 -5.07
CA LEU A 54 -13.83 7.56 -3.98
C LEU A 54 -14.35 7.06 -2.63
N ASN A 55 -15.22 6.04 -2.60
CA ASN A 55 -15.76 5.49 -1.35
C ASN A 55 -14.68 4.84 -0.46
N TYR A 56 -13.49 4.58 -0.99
CA TYR A 56 -12.34 4.08 -0.25
C TYR A 56 -11.45 5.19 0.34
N ASP A 57 -11.71 6.47 0.07
CA ASP A 57 -10.83 7.56 0.55
C ASP A 57 -10.64 7.51 2.07
N GLN A 58 -11.68 7.18 2.82
CA GLN A 58 -11.59 7.07 4.27
C GLN A 58 -10.62 5.96 4.73
N ASP A 59 -10.51 4.86 3.99
CA ASP A 59 -9.58 3.76 4.27
C ASP A 59 -8.13 4.19 4.04
N PHE A 60 -7.90 5.08 3.07
CA PHE A 60 -6.58 5.68 2.85
C PHE A 60 -6.10 6.54 4.01
N ARG A 61 -6.96 6.92 4.95
CA ARG A 61 -6.49 7.53 6.21
C ARG A 61 -5.62 6.57 7.03
N LYS A 62 -5.97 5.28 7.06
CA LYS A 62 -5.21 4.23 7.76
C LYS A 62 -3.88 3.95 7.05
N VAL A 63 -3.87 4.02 5.72
CA VAL A 63 -2.69 3.74 4.88
C VAL A 63 -1.71 4.92 4.84
N CYS A 64 -2.20 6.12 4.50
CA CYS A 64 -1.38 7.31 4.28
C CYS A 64 -0.95 8.01 5.58
N GLY A 65 -1.64 7.74 6.70
CA GLY A 65 -1.33 8.32 8.00
C GLY A 65 -1.31 9.85 7.97
N HIS A 66 -0.17 10.44 8.36
CA HIS A 66 0.00 11.91 8.42
C HIS A 66 -0.04 12.59 7.04
N GLU A 67 0.16 11.85 5.96
CA GLU A 67 0.06 12.38 4.58
C GLU A 67 -1.31 12.19 3.94
N TYR A 68 -2.34 11.81 4.71
CA TYR A 68 -3.70 11.64 4.18
C TYR A 68 -4.25 12.90 3.46
N LEU A 69 -3.89 14.10 3.93
CA LEU A 69 -4.29 15.34 3.24
C LEU A 69 -3.66 15.51 1.85
N ILE A 70 -2.53 14.84 1.58
CA ILE A 70 -1.92 14.83 0.25
C ILE A 70 -2.70 13.91 -0.68
N TRP A 71 -3.15 12.75 -0.16
CA TRP A 71 -3.98 11.80 -0.89
C TRP A 71 -5.21 12.49 -1.50
N LEU A 72 -5.96 13.22 -0.66
CA LEU A 72 -7.22 13.88 -1.02
C LEU A 72 -7.13 15.00 -2.06
N ARG A 73 -5.93 15.44 -2.46
CA ARG A 73 -5.77 16.60 -3.36
C ARG A 73 -6.22 16.33 -4.79
N GLN A 74 -6.18 15.07 -5.22
CA GLN A 74 -6.46 14.70 -6.62
C GLN A 74 -7.11 13.32 -6.68
N PRO A 75 -7.98 13.07 -7.68
CA PRO A 75 -8.44 11.73 -7.99
C PRO A 75 -7.27 10.78 -8.25
N ARG A 76 -7.47 9.50 -7.94
CA ARG A 76 -6.45 8.46 -8.08
C ARG A 76 -6.88 7.42 -9.09
N THR A 77 -5.90 6.80 -9.74
CA THR A 77 -6.10 5.63 -10.58
C THR A 77 -5.76 4.36 -9.82
N TYR A 78 -6.24 3.21 -10.28
CA TYR A 78 -5.82 1.92 -9.72
C TYR A 78 -4.30 1.76 -9.74
N GLY A 79 -3.60 2.27 -10.76
CA GLY A 79 -2.14 2.27 -10.84
C GLY A 79 -1.47 3.11 -9.76
N ASP A 80 -1.98 4.30 -9.47
CA ASP A 80 -1.48 5.12 -8.35
C ASP A 80 -1.61 4.38 -7.02
N VAL A 81 -2.78 3.78 -6.79
CA VAL A 81 -3.08 3.06 -5.56
C VAL A 81 -2.22 1.80 -5.43
N ALA A 82 -2.07 1.06 -6.52
CA ALA A 82 -1.27 -0.15 -6.59
C ALA A 82 0.20 0.12 -6.27
N ARG A 83 0.79 1.18 -6.83
CA ARG A 83 2.18 1.59 -6.51
C ARG A 83 2.32 1.99 -5.04
N LEU A 84 1.34 2.72 -4.50
CA LEU A 84 1.33 3.13 -3.10
C LEU A 84 1.27 1.92 -2.15
N LEU A 85 0.36 0.98 -2.40
CA LEU A 85 0.21 -0.21 -1.59
C LEU A 85 1.37 -1.19 -1.76
N ALA A 86 1.92 -1.35 -2.96
CA ALA A 86 3.12 -2.17 -3.19
C ALA A 86 4.30 -1.66 -2.34
N TYR A 87 4.50 -0.34 -2.29
CA TYR A 87 5.50 0.26 -1.41
C TYR A 87 5.18 -0.01 0.08
N ARG A 88 3.92 0.16 0.49
CA ARG A 88 3.48 -0.07 1.87
C ARG A 88 3.69 -1.51 2.32
N VAL A 89 3.29 -2.48 1.49
CA VAL A 89 3.47 -3.92 1.70
C VAL A 89 4.95 -4.27 1.79
N LYS A 90 5.78 -3.74 0.88
CA LYS A 90 7.23 -3.96 0.92
C LYS A 90 7.85 -3.39 2.21
N ALA A 91 7.42 -2.22 2.66
CA ALA A 91 7.87 -1.63 3.91
C ALA A 91 7.49 -2.52 5.11
N LEU A 92 6.26 -3.02 5.17
CA LEU A 92 5.81 -3.94 6.23
C LEU A 92 6.60 -5.25 6.25
N ASN A 93 6.84 -5.86 5.08
CA ASN A 93 7.65 -7.07 4.96
C ASN A 93 9.10 -6.88 5.42
N ASN A 94 9.60 -5.63 5.39
CA ASN A 94 10.92 -5.26 5.91
C ASN A 94 10.88 -4.80 7.39
N GLY A 95 9.77 -5.00 8.10
CA GLY A 95 9.63 -4.62 9.51
C GLY A 95 9.27 -3.15 9.76
N VAL A 96 8.94 -2.38 8.72
CA VAL A 96 8.62 -0.95 8.84
C VAL A 96 7.12 -0.77 9.01
N GLN A 97 6.70 -0.65 10.27
CA GLN A 97 5.29 -0.50 10.59
C GLN A 97 4.67 0.78 10.04
N ARG A 98 5.41 1.88 9.91
CA ARG A 98 4.92 3.15 9.35
C ARG A 98 6.04 3.87 8.60
N PRO A 99 5.95 4.04 7.26
CA PRO A 99 6.91 4.85 6.53
C PRO A 99 6.87 6.30 7.03
N SER A 100 8.03 6.87 7.33
CA SER A 100 8.16 8.25 7.75
C SER A 100 8.40 9.20 6.57
N GLY A 101 8.35 10.50 6.82
CA GLY A 101 8.71 11.52 5.81
C GLY A 101 7.56 11.84 4.85
N ARG A 102 7.91 12.08 3.57
CA ARG A 102 6.99 12.49 2.49
C ARG A 102 6.77 11.38 1.46
N TRP A 103 6.62 10.14 1.92
CA TRP A 103 6.57 8.96 1.06
C TRP A 103 5.33 8.92 0.15
N VAL A 104 4.16 9.33 0.65
CA VAL A 104 2.94 9.40 -0.18
C VAL A 104 3.12 10.46 -1.25
N SER A 105 3.61 11.64 -0.85
CA SER A 105 3.89 12.73 -1.79
C SER A 105 4.90 12.31 -2.87
N ALA A 106 5.98 11.64 -2.49
CA ALA A 106 7.03 11.19 -3.39
C ALA A 106 6.50 10.15 -4.40
N LEU A 107 5.77 9.13 -3.94
CA LEU A 107 5.18 8.12 -4.83
C LEU A 107 4.21 8.72 -5.84
N LEU A 108 3.34 9.62 -5.38
CA LEU A 108 2.36 10.26 -6.23
C LEU A 108 2.99 11.21 -7.26
N ARG A 109 4.21 11.69 -7.01
CA ARG A 109 4.99 12.52 -7.95
C ARG A 109 5.95 11.69 -8.83
N GLY A 110 6.04 10.37 -8.62
CA GLY A 110 7.01 9.52 -9.29
C GLY A 110 8.46 9.80 -8.88
N GLU A 111 8.66 10.37 -7.68
CA GLU A 111 9.98 10.62 -7.12
C GLU A 111 10.58 9.34 -6.54
N GLU A 112 11.90 9.18 -6.62
CA GLU A 112 12.60 8.10 -5.94
C GLU A 112 12.43 8.22 -4.42
N ILE A 113 11.89 7.18 -3.79
CA ILE A 113 11.91 7.09 -2.33
C ILE A 113 13.23 6.50 -1.88
N THR A 114 14.08 7.34 -1.29
CA THR A 114 15.34 6.91 -0.68
C THR A 114 15.09 5.98 0.52
N GLN A 115 15.92 4.93 0.64
CA GLN A 115 15.87 3.90 1.70
C GLN A 115 15.94 4.47 3.13
N SER A 116 16.39 5.71 3.31
CA SER A 116 16.36 6.44 4.59
C SER A 116 14.95 6.59 5.17
N ASN A 117 13.89 6.57 4.34
CA ASN A 117 12.50 6.61 4.79
C ASN A 117 11.97 5.24 5.27
N ILE A 118 12.72 4.16 5.03
CA ILE A 118 12.43 2.79 5.44
C ILE A 118 13.16 2.48 6.76
N HIS A 119 14.32 3.09 7.03
CA HIS A 119 15.24 2.62 8.08
C HIS A 119 15.12 3.29 9.47
N LEU A 120 14.06 4.03 9.79
CA LEU A 120 13.99 4.81 11.05
C LEU A 120 13.22 4.18 12.22
N SER A 121 12.75 2.93 12.15
CA SER A 121 12.09 2.28 13.29
C SER A 121 12.82 1.07 13.91
N ALA A 122 13.94 0.61 13.35
CA ALA A 122 14.62 -0.59 13.87
C ALA A 122 15.61 -0.31 15.03
N ASN A 123 16.10 0.93 15.20
CA ASN A 123 17.24 1.22 16.10
C ASN A 123 16.89 1.99 17.39
N ARG A 124 15.63 2.02 17.84
CA ARG A 124 15.26 2.72 19.10
C ARG A 124 14.98 1.82 20.30
N LEU A 125 15.34 0.54 20.28
CA LEU A 125 15.01 -0.39 21.37
C LEU A 125 16.18 -1.18 21.98
N THR A 126 17.45 -0.90 21.64
CA THR A 126 18.58 -1.70 22.20
C THR A 126 19.53 -0.98 23.13
N ASP A 127 19.40 0.33 23.36
CA ASP A 127 20.33 1.04 24.26
C ASP A 127 19.65 1.43 25.57
N THR A 128 19.49 0.47 26.47
CA THR A 128 19.58 0.69 27.92
C THR A 128 19.76 -0.62 28.68
N ILE A 129 20.92 -1.24 28.50
CA ILE A 129 21.53 -2.06 29.55
C ILE A 129 22.98 -1.63 29.68
N THR A 130 23.29 -0.97 30.79
CA THR A 130 24.61 -1.01 31.41
C THR A 130 24.46 -0.70 32.89
N ASN A 131 24.70 -1.75 33.68
CA ASN A 131 25.18 -1.87 35.06
C ASN A 131 24.93 -0.75 36.06
#